data_AF-A0A382SLG9-F1
#
_entry.id   AF-A0A382SLG9-F1
#
_cell.length_a   1.000
_cell.length_b   1.000
_cell.length_c   1.000
_cell.angle_alpha   90.00
_cell.angle_beta   90.00
_cell.angle_gamma   90.00
#
_symmetry.space_group_name_H-M   'P 1'
#
loop_
_entity.id
_entity.type
_entity.pdbx_description
1 polymer ?
#
loop_
_entity_poly.entity_id
_entity_poly.type
_entity_poly.pdbx_seq_one_letter_code
_entity_poly.pdbx_strand_id
1 'polypeptide(L)'
;MSTKQPLPLIPDKYIRFIFGIIVFSALISGGTYYLQSSLILLKAFGLFAHWAAILILLPVLSGLVQHLIAPPARLLVPILGALASSIILYPLYAEHFWAIPPSITDTIFFTLAIAGIGFTSSINPLDRHVKQR
;
A
#
# COMPACT_ATOMS: atom_id res chain seq x y z
N MET A 1 -32.84 14.47 30.52
CA MET A 1 -31.93 13.33 30.79
C MET A 1 -30.83 13.36 29.74
N SER A 2 -29.59 13.69 30.12
CA SER A 2 -28.46 13.73 29.19
C SER A 2 -27.90 12.32 29.05
N THR A 3 -28.21 11.66 27.92
CA THR A 3 -27.63 10.36 27.57
C THR A 3 -26.19 10.60 27.10
N LYS A 4 -25.24 10.63 28.03
CA LYS A 4 -23.81 10.56 27.67
C LYS A 4 -23.60 9.22 26.97
N GLN A 5 -23.37 9.25 25.66
CA GLN A 5 -22.95 8.07 24.92
C GLN A 5 -21.65 7.54 25.54
N PRO A 6 -21.50 6.21 25.68
CA PRO A 6 -20.27 5.64 26.21
C PRO A 6 -19.11 6.03 25.29
N LEU A 7 -18.05 6.58 25.88
CA LEU A 7 -16.84 6.90 25.15
C LEU A 7 -16.24 5.57 24.64
N PRO A 8 -15.92 5.43 23.34
CA PRO A 8 -15.33 4.20 22.83
C PRO A 8 -13.97 3.93 23.50
N LEU A 9 -13.73 2.67 23.89
CA LEU A 9 -12.48 2.22 24.55
C LEU A 9 -11.24 2.52 23.69
N ILE A 10 -11.36 2.38 22.37
CA ILE A 10 -10.33 2.71 21.39
C ILE A 10 -10.91 3.73 20.40
N PRO A 11 -10.31 4.92 20.28
CA PRO A 11 -10.74 5.90 19.29
C PRO A 11 -10.61 5.40 17.84
N ASP A 12 -11.64 5.64 17.02
CA ASP A 12 -11.73 5.24 15.60
C ASP A 12 -10.47 5.58 14.78
N LYS A 13 -9.83 6.72 15.06
CA LYS A 13 -8.58 7.16 14.43
C LYS A 13 -7.45 6.12 14.52
N TYR A 14 -7.32 5.43 15.66
CA TYR A 14 -6.28 4.42 15.84
C TYR A 14 -6.62 3.14 15.08
N ILE A 15 -7.91 2.76 15.09
CA ILE A 15 -8.41 1.60 14.35
C ILE A 15 -8.14 1.78 12.86
N ARG A 16 -8.55 2.91 12.28
CA ARG A 16 -8.36 3.21 10.85
C ARG A 16 -6.90 3.35 10.47
N PHE A 17 -6.06 3.85 11.37
CA PHE A 17 -4.62 3.93 11.14
C PHE A 17 -4.00 2.53 11.03
N ILE A 18 -4.21 1.66 12.02
CA ILE A 18 -3.67 0.29 12.02
C ILE A 18 -4.27 -0.51 10.87
N PHE A 19 -5.59 -0.44 10.69
CA PHE A 19 -6.30 -1.10 9.61
C PHE A 19 -5.78 -0.66 8.23
N GLY A 20 -5.55 0.64 8.04
CA GLY A 20 -4.96 1.17 6.82
C GLY A 20 -3.61 0.56 6.50
N ILE A 21 -2.72 0.44 7.49
CA ILE A 21 -1.39 -0.18 7.33
C ILE A 21 -1.53 -1.65 6.93
N ILE A 22 -2.38 -2.41 7.61
CA ILE A 22 -2.60 -3.83 7.34
C ILE A 22 -3.15 -4.01 5.92
N VAL A 23 -4.18 -3.25 5.54
CA VAL A 23 -4.81 -3.36 4.22
C VAL A 23 -3.82 -2.96 3.12
N PHE A 24 -3.10 -1.85 3.28
CA PHE A 24 -2.10 -1.43 2.31
C PHE A 24 -1.03 -2.52 2.14
N SER A 25 -0.51 -3.04 3.26
CA SER A 25 0.53 -4.05 3.24
C SER A 25 0.04 -5.36 2.59
N ALA A 26 -1.16 -5.83 2.95
CA ALA A 26 -1.74 -7.04 2.38
C ALA A 26 -2.00 -6.92 0.87
N LEU A 27 -2.47 -5.77 0.39
CA LEU A 27 -2.71 -5.54 -1.04
C LEU A 27 -1.39 -5.54 -1.83
N ILE A 28 -0.37 -4.81 -1.36
CA ILE A 28 0.92 -4.79 -2.03
C ILE A 28 1.58 -6.17 -2.00
N SER A 29 1.74 -6.76 -0.81
CA SER A 29 2.43 -8.05 -0.67
C SER A 29 1.68 -9.18 -1.37
N GLY A 30 0.39 -9.32 -1.12
CA GLY A 30 -0.45 -10.36 -1.73
C GLY A 30 -0.61 -10.18 -3.24
N GLY A 31 -0.83 -8.95 -3.71
CA GLY A 31 -0.93 -8.66 -5.14
C GLY A 31 0.37 -8.90 -5.88
N THR A 32 1.50 -8.46 -5.30
CA THR A 32 2.83 -8.71 -5.87
C THR A 32 3.14 -10.21 -5.91
N TYR A 33 2.92 -10.92 -4.81
CA TYR A 33 3.09 -12.37 -4.73
C TYR A 33 2.25 -13.09 -5.79
N TYR A 34 0.96 -12.78 -5.90
CA TYR A 34 0.07 -13.39 -6.88
C TYR A 34 0.54 -13.17 -8.32
N LEU A 35 0.92 -11.93 -8.66
CA LEU A 35 1.38 -11.60 -10.00
C LEU A 35 2.69 -12.31 -10.33
N GLN A 36 3.65 -12.35 -9.39
CA GLN A 36 4.92 -13.05 -9.57
C GLN A 36 4.75 -14.58 -9.64
N SER A 37 3.85 -15.17 -8.86
CA SER A 37 3.58 -16.62 -8.88
C SER A 37 2.87 -17.07 -10.15
N SER A 38 1.86 -16.32 -10.58
CA SER A 38 1.05 -16.70 -11.74
C SER A 38 1.74 -16.41 -13.06
N LEU A 39 2.58 -15.36 -13.10
CA LEU A 39 3.16 -14.79 -14.32
C LEU A 39 2.10 -14.48 -15.39
N ILE A 40 0.85 -14.27 -14.98
CA ILE A 40 -0.28 -14.15 -15.92
C ILE A 40 -0.11 -12.92 -16.82
N LEU A 41 0.27 -11.79 -16.25
CA LEU A 41 0.51 -10.56 -17.00
C LEU A 41 1.75 -10.65 -17.87
N LEU A 42 2.81 -11.28 -17.35
CA LEU A 42 4.02 -11.51 -18.13
C LEU A 42 3.73 -12.33 -19.40
N LYS A 43 2.97 -13.41 -19.27
CA LYS A 43 2.62 -14.30 -20.40
C LYS A 43 1.64 -13.66 -21.37
N ALA A 44 0.68 -12.86 -20.88
CA ALA A 44 -0.36 -12.27 -21.72
C ALA A 44 0.04 -10.94 -22.38
N PHE A 45 0.82 -10.10 -21.68
CA PHE A 45 1.09 -8.71 -22.08
C PHE A 45 2.58 -8.34 -22.09
N GLY A 46 3.46 -9.26 -21.66
CA GLY A 46 4.91 -9.06 -21.68
C GLY A 46 5.47 -8.38 -20.43
N LEU A 47 6.80 -8.20 -20.44
CA LEU A 47 7.60 -7.79 -19.28
C LEU A 47 7.21 -6.40 -18.74
N PHE A 48 7.04 -5.42 -19.62
CA PHE A 48 6.75 -4.05 -19.22
C PHE A 48 5.38 -3.93 -18.55
N ALA A 49 4.36 -4.61 -19.09
CA ALA A 49 3.01 -4.60 -18.51
C ALA A 49 2.99 -5.28 -17.13
N HIS A 50 3.72 -6.38 -16.97
CA HIS A 50 3.88 -7.08 -15.69
C HIS A 50 4.45 -6.17 -14.61
N TRP A 51 5.57 -5.50 -14.90
CA TRP A 51 6.21 -4.61 -13.94
C TRP A 51 5.45 -3.32 -13.70
N ALA A 52 4.81 -2.74 -14.74
CA ALA A 52 3.94 -1.58 -14.58
C ALA A 52 2.75 -1.90 -13.65
N ALA A 53 2.20 -3.13 -13.74
CA ALA A 53 1.13 -3.53 -12.85
C ALA A 53 1.59 -3.58 -11.38
N ILE A 54 2.77 -4.15 -11.12
CA ILE A 54 3.30 -4.28 -9.75
C ILE A 54 3.77 -2.94 -9.19
N LEU A 55 4.51 -2.14 -9.96
CA LEU A 55 5.18 -0.94 -9.48
C LEU A 55 4.30 0.31 -9.54
N ILE A 56 3.24 0.31 -10.35
CA ILE A 56 2.39 1.49 -10.57
C ILE A 56 0.94 1.17 -10.22
N LEU A 57 0.32 0.25 -10.96
CA LEU A 57 -1.13 0.01 -10.84
C LEU A 57 -1.51 -0.47 -9.43
N LEU A 58 -0.78 -1.44 -8.89
CA LEU A 58 -1.07 -2.03 -7.59
C LEU A 58 -0.93 -1.00 -6.44
N PRO A 59 0.12 -0.16 -6.39
CA PRO A 59 0.18 0.99 -5.49
C PRO A 59 -0.95 2.00 -5.68
N VAL A 60 -1.34 2.31 -6.93
CA VAL A 60 -2.48 3.21 -7.20
C VAL A 60 -3.76 2.64 -6.62
N LEU A 61 -4.07 1.37 -6.89
CA LEU A 61 -5.27 0.72 -6.36
C LEU A 61 -5.24 0.65 -4.83
N SER A 62 -4.09 0.33 -4.24
CA SER A 62 -3.89 0.32 -2.79
C SER A 62 -4.14 1.70 -2.20
N GLY A 63 -3.64 2.77 -2.82
CA GLY A 63 -3.85 4.14 -2.38
C GLY A 63 -5.31 4.59 -2.53
N LEU A 64 -6.00 4.20 -3.60
CA LEU A 64 -7.45 4.43 -3.74
C LEU A 64 -8.24 3.74 -2.62
N VAL A 65 -7.86 2.52 -2.22
CA VAL A 65 -8.46 1.87 -1.04
C VAL A 65 -8.16 2.67 0.24
N GLN A 66 -6.94 3.20 0.39
CA GLN A 66 -6.63 4.09 1.51
C GLN A 66 -7.44 5.39 1.49
N HIS A 67 -7.81 5.90 0.32
CA HIS A 67 -8.71 7.04 0.20
C HIS A 67 -10.07 6.74 0.83
N LEU A 68 -10.61 5.54 0.61
CA LEU A 68 -11.88 5.10 1.20
C LEU A 68 -11.78 4.87 2.71
N ILE A 69 -10.68 4.29 3.19
CA ILE A 69 -10.42 4.13 4.62
C ILE A 69 -10.23 5.50 5.30
N ALA A 70 -9.68 6.47 4.56
CA ALA A 70 -9.36 7.82 5.00
C ALA A 70 -8.62 7.88 6.36
N PRO A 71 -7.50 7.16 6.52
CA PRO A 71 -6.78 7.12 7.79
C PRO A 71 -6.30 8.53 8.20
N PRO A 72 -6.18 8.82 9.51
CA PRO A 72 -5.83 10.15 10.00
C PRO A 72 -4.44 10.61 9.52
N ALA A 73 -3.47 9.70 9.42
CA ALA A 73 -2.11 9.98 8.96
C ALA A 73 -1.88 9.39 7.56
N ARG A 74 -2.48 10.03 6.55
CA ARG A 74 -2.48 9.55 5.15
C ARG A 74 -1.11 9.29 4.54
N LEU A 75 -0.06 9.98 5.00
CA LEU A 75 1.32 9.74 4.54
C LEU A 75 1.99 8.57 5.26
N LEU A 76 1.78 8.43 6.57
CA LEU A 76 2.44 7.40 7.37
C LEU A 76 1.91 6.00 7.04
N VAL A 77 0.63 5.89 6.67
CA VAL A 77 0.03 4.59 6.33
C VAL A 77 0.72 3.93 5.12
N PRO A 78 0.85 4.57 3.95
CA PRO A 78 1.60 4.02 2.82
C PRO A 78 3.08 3.76 3.13
N ILE A 79 3.74 4.62 3.93
CA ILE A 79 5.16 4.40 4.31
C ILE A 79 5.31 3.13 5.14
N LEU A 80 4.53 2.98 6.22
CA LEU A 80 4.61 1.83 7.10
C LEU A 80 4.11 0.56 6.41
N GLY A 81 3.05 0.68 5.60
CA GLY A 81 2.53 -0.43 4.80
C GLY A 81 3.52 -0.89 3.73
N ALA A 82 4.22 0.04 3.07
CA ALA A 82 5.28 -0.28 2.11
C ALA A 82 6.46 -0.97 2.79
N LEU A 83 6.92 -0.45 3.93
CA LEU A 83 7.98 -1.07 4.72
C LEU A 83 7.61 -2.50 5.13
N ALA A 84 6.41 -2.70 5.67
CA ALA A 84 5.91 -4.03 6.04
C ALA A 84 5.84 -4.95 4.83
N SER A 85 5.37 -4.46 3.68
CA SER A 85 5.31 -5.24 2.43
C SER A 85 6.69 -5.66 1.95
N SER A 86 7.68 -4.77 2.01
CA SER A 86 9.06 -5.09 1.64
C SER A 86 9.66 -6.14 2.56
N ILE A 87 9.41 -6.06 3.88
CA ILE A 87 9.85 -7.08 4.85
C ILE A 87 9.23 -8.44 4.54
N ILE A 88 7.95 -8.49 4.15
CA ILE A 88 7.25 -9.74 3.81
C ILE A 88 7.76 -10.29 2.46
N LEU A 89 7.93 -9.44 1.46
CA LEU A 89 8.30 -9.85 0.11
C LEU A 89 9.78 -10.22 -0.02
N TYR A 90 10.67 -9.60 0.74
CA TYR A 90 12.12 -9.85 0.66
C TYR A 90 12.51 -11.34 0.81
N PRO A 91 12.06 -12.08 1.87
CA PRO A 91 12.36 -13.50 1.97
C PRO A 91 11.68 -14.33 0.87
N LEU A 92 10.45 -13.96 0.47
CA LEU A 92 9.74 -14.65 -0.61
C LEU A 92 10.48 -14.52 -1.96
N TYR A 93 11.11 -13.38 -2.22
CA TYR A 93 11.93 -13.17 -3.39
C TYR A 93 13.22 -14.00 -3.37
N ALA A 94 13.84 -14.16 -2.20
CA ALA A 94 15.04 -14.97 -2.04
C ALA A 94 14.78 -16.48 -2.25
N GLU A 95 13.59 -16.97 -1.91
CA GLU A 95 13.29 -18.41 -1.91
C GLU A 95 12.50 -18.89 -3.12
N HIS A 96 11.62 -18.07 -3.71
CA HIS A 96 10.61 -18.55 -4.66
C HIS A 96 10.66 -17.93 -6.06
N PHE A 97 11.08 -16.67 -6.18
CA PHE A 97 10.80 -15.90 -7.41
C PHE A 97 12.04 -15.53 -8.20
N TRP A 98 13.18 -15.31 -7.54
CA TRP A 98 14.41 -14.86 -8.19
C TRP A 98 15.56 -15.80 -7.81
N ALA A 99 16.43 -16.11 -8.78
CA ALA A 99 17.67 -16.83 -8.51
C ALA A 99 18.65 -16.00 -7.66
N ILE A 100 18.42 -14.69 -7.54
CA ILE A 100 19.23 -13.73 -6.77
C ILE A 100 18.27 -12.78 -6.05
N PRO A 101 18.32 -12.68 -4.71
CA PRO A 101 17.47 -11.75 -3.98
C PRO A 101 17.74 -10.30 -4.40
N PRO A 102 16.72 -9.42 -4.42
CA PRO A 102 16.90 -8.01 -4.73
C PRO A 102 17.89 -7.37 -3.76
N SER A 103 18.71 -6.43 -4.25
CA SER A 103 19.65 -5.74 -3.38
C SER A 103 18.92 -4.88 -2.35
N ILE A 104 19.63 -4.49 -1.27
CA ILE A 104 19.10 -3.54 -0.28
C ILE A 104 18.67 -2.24 -0.98
N THR A 105 19.45 -1.78 -1.96
CA THR A 105 19.15 -0.58 -2.75
C THR A 105 17.85 -0.73 -3.53
N ASP A 106 17.65 -1.85 -4.22
CA ASP A 106 16.41 -2.11 -4.98
C ASP A 106 15.19 -2.16 -4.05
N THR A 107 15.37 -2.75 -2.86
CA THR A 107 14.32 -2.83 -1.83
C THR A 107 13.95 -1.43 -1.32
N ILE A 108 14.92 -0.55 -1.13
CA ILE A 108 14.68 0.85 -0.74
C ILE A 108 13.91 1.58 -1.84
N PHE A 109 14.36 1.50 -3.10
CA PHE A 109 13.69 2.16 -4.22
C PHE A 109 12.27 1.64 -4.42
N PHE A 110 12.07 0.33 -4.33
CA PHE A 110 10.76 -0.29 -4.37
C PHE A 110 9.85 0.29 -3.28
N THR A 111 10.32 0.27 -2.02
CA THR A 111 9.56 0.78 -0.85
C THR A 111 9.14 2.23 -1.05
N LEU A 112 10.07 3.08 -1.47
CA LEU A 112 9.80 4.51 -1.67
C LEU A 112 8.84 4.75 -2.83
N ALA A 113 8.99 4.02 -3.94
CA ALA A 113 8.13 4.15 -5.11
C ALA A 113 6.68 3.78 -4.78
N ILE A 114 6.45 2.60 -4.19
CA ILE A 114 5.09 2.15 -3.85
C ILE A 114 4.46 3.04 -2.76
N ALA A 115 5.24 3.52 -1.79
CA ALA A 115 4.76 4.42 -0.75
C ALA A 115 4.36 5.77 -1.35
N GLY A 116 5.19 6.33 -2.23
CA GLY A 116 4.94 7.59 -2.91
C GLY A 116 3.68 7.54 -3.79
N ILE A 117 3.57 6.53 -4.65
CA ILE A 117 2.43 6.35 -5.54
C ILE A 117 1.15 6.04 -4.75
N GLY A 118 1.25 5.17 -3.73
CA GLY A 118 0.13 4.87 -2.85
C GLY A 118 -0.35 6.09 -2.06
N PHE A 119 0.57 6.94 -1.61
CA PHE A 119 0.22 8.19 -0.96
C PHE A 119 -0.46 9.18 -1.91
N THR A 120 0.11 9.43 -3.10
CA THR A 120 -0.46 10.40 -4.04
C THR A 120 -1.84 9.99 -4.54
N SER A 121 -2.10 8.70 -4.69
CA SER A 121 -3.43 8.17 -5.06
C SER A 121 -4.43 8.14 -3.89
N SER A 122 -3.96 8.21 -2.63
CA SER A 122 -4.83 8.26 -1.44
C SER A 122 -5.40 9.64 -1.13
N ILE A 123 -4.85 10.69 -1.73
CA ILE A 123 -5.26 12.08 -1.50
C ILE A 123 -6.17 12.55 -2.62
N ASN A 124 -7.31 13.17 -2.26
CA ASN A 124 -8.09 13.93 -3.23
C ASN A 124 -7.47 15.33 -3.36
N PRO A 125 -6.97 15.73 -4.54
CA PRO A 125 -6.40 17.06 -4.73
C PRO A 125 -7.43 18.18 -4.49
N LEU A 126 -8.73 17.90 -4.68
CA LEU A 126 -9.80 18.87 -4.51
C LEU A 126 -10.09 19.21 -3.04
N ASP A 127 -9.78 18.31 -2.10
CA ASP A 127 -9.97 18.54 -0.65
C ASP A 127 -9.11 19.70 -0.12
N ARG A 128 -8.02 20.07 -0.81
CA ARG A 128 -7.15 21.19 -0.41
C ARG A 128 -7.81 22.56 -0.57
N HIS A 129 -8.72 22.70 -1.52
CA HIS A 129 -9.32 23.99 -1.86
C HIS A 129 -10.63 24.29 -1.11
N VAL A 130 -11.23 23.28 -0.47
CA VAL A 130 -12.54 23.42 0.20
C VAL A 130 -12.42 24.02 1.62
N LYS A 131 -11.23 23.95 2.25
CA LYS A 131 -11.02 24.44 3.63
C LYS A 131 -10.67 25.94 3.75
N GLN A 132 -10.86 26.74 2.70
CA GLN A 132 -10.57 28.18 2.70
C GLN A 132 -11.82 29.08 2.90
N ARG A 133 -12.90 28.58 3.50
CA ARG A 133 -14.05 29.42 3.89
C ARG A 133 -14.36 29.31 5.36
#